data_AF-A0A9R0ZAT8-F1
#
_entry.id   AF-A0A9R0ZAT8-F1
#
_cell.length_a   1.000
_cell.length_b   1.000
_cell.length_c   1.000
_cell.angle_alpha   90.00
_cell.angle_beta   90.00
_cell.angle_gamma   90.00
#
_symmetry.space_group_name_H-M   'P 1'
#
loop_
_entity.id
_entity.type
_entity.pdbx_description
1 polymer ?
#
loop_
_entity_poly.entity_id
_entity_poly.type
_entity_poly.pdbx_seq_one_letter_code
_entity_poly.pdbx_strand_id
1 'polypeptide(L)'
;MVREEVAGSTQTLQWKCVESRVDSKRLYYGHFILSPLRKGQADTVGIALRRALLGEIEGTCITRAKFGSVPHEYSTIAGPRYIIAQDIILPPSVEIVDTAQPIANLTEPIDFCIDLQIKRDRGYQTELRKNYQDGSYPIDVVSMPVRNVNYGFFSCGNGNEKHEILFLEIWTRKFNP
;
A
#
# COMPACT_ATOMS: atom_id res chain seq x y z
N MET A 1 29.28 -52.81 9.87
CA MET A 1 29.76 -51.73 8.98
C MET A 1 28.56 -50.83 8.68
N VAL A 2 28.19 -50.01 9.66
CA VAL A 2 27.06 -49.08 9.55
C VAL A 2 27.63 -47.79 8.95
N ARG A 3 27.10 -47.41 7.80
CA ARG A 3 27.49 -46.19 7.08
C ARG A 3 27.10 -44.98 7.94
N GLU A 4 28.06 -44.09 8.18
CA GLU A 4 27.80 -42.75 8.73
C GLU A 4 26.84 -42.00 7.79
N GLU A 5 25.75 -41.49 8.36
CA GLU A 5 25.00 -40.40 7.73
C GLU A 5 25.84 -39.14 7.83
N VAL A 6 26.18 -38.58 6.67
CA VAL A 6 26.78 -37.25 6.56
C VAL A 6 25.71 -36.24 6.95
N ALA A 7 25.85 -35.66 8.14
CA ALA A 7 25.02 -34.56 8.63
C ALA A 7 25.24 -33.31 7.75
N GLY A 8 24.46 -33.17 6.68
CA GLY A 8 24.36 -31.93 5.92
C GLY A 8 23.63 -30.86 6.73
N SER A 9 24.37 -29.88 7.23
CA SER A 9 23.84 -28.69 7.91
C SER A 9 22.82 -27.98 7.02
N THR A 10 21.52 -28.22 7.26
CA THR A 10 20.45 -27.59 6.49
C THR A 10 20.15 -26.24 7.13
N GLN A 11 20.92 -25.20 6.77
CA GLN A 11 20.65 -23.85 7.29
C GLN A 11 19.24 -23.42 6.87
N THR A 12 18.35 -23.23 7.85
CA THR A 12 16.97 -22.81 7.61
C THR A 12 16.94 -21.35 7.17
N LEU A 13 16.26 -21.06 6.06
CA LEU A 13 16.04 -19.71 5.57
C LEU A 13 15.19 -18.90 6.58
N GLN A 14 15.73 -17.76 7.02
CA GLN A 14 15.15 -16.87 8.01
C GLN A 14 14.70 -15.57 7.33
N TRP A 15 13.45 -15.19 7.58
CA TRP A 15 12.92 -13.87 7.27
C TRP A 15 12.79 -13.08 8.58
N LYS A 16 13.45 -11.93 8.69
CA LYS A 16 13.44 -11.11 9.90
C LYS A 16 13.15 -9.65 9.58
N CYS A 17 12.24 -9.04 10.34
CA CYS A 17 12.11 -7.59 10.40
C CYS A 17 13.21 -7.07 11.32
N VAL A 18 14.10 -6.24 10.78
CA VAL A 18 15.19 -5.61 11.54
C VAL A 18 14.71 -4.31 12.17
N GLU A 19 13.98 -3.53 11.38
CA GLU A 19 13.49 -2.22 11.80
C GLU A 19 12.14 -1.97 11.14
N SER A 20 11.21 -1.42 11.92
CA SER A 20 9.98 -0.83 11.40
C SER A 20 9.73 0.48 12.11
N ARG A 21 9.53 1.56 11.36
CA ARG A 21 9.29 2.89 11.91
C ARG A 21 8.26 3.66 11.10
N VAL A 22 7.61 4.60 11.76
CA VAL A 22 6.81 5.62 11.09
C VAL A 22 7.76 6.70 10.60
N ASP A 23 7.88 6.84 9.28
CA ASP A 23 8.77 7.80 8.65
C ASP A 23 8.12 9.19 8.59
N SER A 24 6.80 9.23 8.36
CA SER A 24 5.99 10.46 8.38
C SER A 24 4.53 10.13 8.68
N LYS A 25 3.68 11.15 8.87
CA LYS A 25 2.23 10.99 9.18
C LYS A 25 1.49 9.97 8.30
N ARG A 26 1.95 9.75 7.06
CA ARG A 26 1.32 8.86 6.07
C ARG A 26 2.26 7.81 5.46
N LEU A 27 3.50 7.72 5.93
CA LEU A 27 4.54 6.86 5.36
C LEU A 27 5.16 5.98 6.44
N TYR A 28 5.20 4.68 6.17
CA TYR A 28 5.81 3.67 7.02
C TYR A 28 7.03 3.12 6.31
N TYR A 29 8.09 2.88 7.08
CA TYR A 29 9.32 2.25 6.63
C TYR A 29 9.51 0.92 7.33
N GLY A 30 9.87 -0.11 6.57
CA GLY A 30 10.27 -1.41 7.09
C GLY A 30 11.57 -1.89 6.43
N HIS A 31 12.47 -2.44 7.24
CA HIS A 31 13.72 -3.04 6.82
C HIS A 31 13.73 -4.52 7.19
N PHE A 32 13.88 -5.38 6.18
CA PHE A 32 13.80 -6.83 6.31
C PHE A 32 15.07 -7.50 5.81
N ILE A 33 15.43 -8.61 6.45
CA ILE A 33 16.57 -9.45 6.06
C ILE A 33 16.06 -10.85 5.73
N LEU A 34 16.57 -11.40 4.62
CA LEU A 34 16.41 -12.78 4.22
C LEU A 34 17.77 -13.47 4.08
N SER A 35 18.01 -14.50 4.89
CA SER A 35 19.26 -15.29 4.85
C SER A 35 19.09 -16.66 5.49
N PRO A 36 19.92 -17.66 5.15
CA PRO A 36 20.93 -17.63 4.09
C PRO A 36 20.35 -18.01 2.72
N LEU A 37 20.76 -17.29 1.69
CA LEU A 37 20.49 -17.61 0.28
C LEU A 37 21.73 -18.22 -0.36
N ARG A 38 21.56 -19.04 -1.41
CA ARG A 38 22.70 -19.52 -2.20
C ARG A 38 23.19 -18.38 -3.10
N LYS A 39 24.47 -18.44 -3.47
CA LYS A 39 25.06 -17.50 -4.42
C LYS A 39 24.22 -17.37 -5.71
N GLY A 40 23.87 -16.14 -6.08
CA GLY A 40 23.07 -15.80 -7.26
C GLY A 40 21.55 -15.81 -7.03
N GLN A 41 21.07 -16.25 -5.86
CA GLN A 41 19.63 -16.24 -5.56
C GLN A 41 19.15 -14.88 -5.06
N ALA A 42 19.99 -14.10 -4.36
CA ALA A 42 19.54 -12.87 -3.71
C ALA A 42 19.01 -11.84 -4.71
N ASP A 43 19.65 -11.67 -5.86
CA ASP A 43 19.18 -10.74 -6.88
C ASP A 43 17.86 -11.19 -7.51
N THR A 44 17.75 -12.48 -7.84
CA THR A 44 16.50 -13.04 -8.41
C THR A 44 15.32 -12.88 -7.45
N VAL A 45 15.53 -13.20 -6.16
CA VAL A 45 14.52 -13.07 -5.12
C VAL A 45 14.19 -11.59 -4.86
N GLY A 46 15.21 -10.72 -4.81
CA GLY A 46 15.05 -9.28 -4.62
C GLY A 46 14.23 -8.62 -5.73
N ILE A 47 14.54 -8.93 -7.00
CA ILE A 47 13.79 -8.44 -8.16
C ILE A 47 12.35 -8.96 -8.13
N ALA A 48 12.15 -10.25 -7.84
CA ALA A 48 10.83 -10.85 -7.79
C ALA A 48 9.96 -10.20 -6.69
N LEU A 49 10.50 -10.06 -5.48
CA LEU A 49 9.81 -9.41 -4.36
C LEU A 49 9.51 -7.94 -4.66
N ARG A 50 10.48 -7.20 -5.21
CA ARG A 50 10.28 -5.80 -5.60
C ARG A 50 9.14 -5.64 -6.60
N ARG A 51 9.08 -6.51 -7.61
CA ARG A 51 8.00 -6.50 -8.62
C ARG A 51 6.65 -6.84 -8.01
N ALA A 52 6.60 -7.89 -7.17
CA ALA A 52 5.38 -8.32 -6.51
C ALA A 52 4.83 -7.22 -5.59
N LEU A 53 5.67 -6.63 -4.74
CA LEU A 53 5.27 -5.60 -3.79
C LEU A 53 4.77 -4.32 -4.47
N LEU A 54 5.40 -3.90 -5.57
CA LEU A 54 5.01 -2.68 -6.29
C LEU A 54 3.83 -2.89 -7.25
N GLY A 55 3.65 -4.09 -7.82
CA GLY A 55 2.69 -4.34 -8.89
C GLY A 55 1.45 -5.13 -8.50
N GLU A 56 1.57 -6.06 -7.56
CA GLU A 56 0.53 -7.06 -7.29
C GLU A 56 -0.34 -6.75 -6.07
N ILE A 57 0.10 -5.83 -5.20
CA ILE A 57 -0.67 -5.50 -4.01
C ILE A 57 -1.83 -4.57 -4.38
N GLU A 58 -3.04 -5.05 -4.09
CA GLU A 58 -4.27 -4.28 -4.26
C GLU A 58 -4.37 -3.17 -3.23
N GLY A 59 -4.68 -1.96 -3.72
CA GLY A 59 -5.04 -0.82 -2.89
C GLY A 59 -6.50 -0.45 -3.07
N THR A 60 -7.07 0.17 -2.03
CA THR A 60 -8.40 0.77 -2.11
C THR A 60 -8.25 2.23 -2.52
N CYS A 61 -9.04 2.65 -3.51
CA CYS A 61 -8.97 3.99 -4.09
C CYS A 61 -10.36 4.57 -4.35
N ILE A 62 -10.45 5.89 -4.37
CA ILE A 62 -11.63 6.61 -4.82
C ILE A 62 -11.43 6.87 -6.32
N THR A 63 -12.32 6.34 -7.15
CA THR A 63 -12.21 6.43 -8.61
C THR A 63 -13.03 7.57 -9.19
N ARG A 64 -14.17 7.86 -8.58
CA ARG A 64 -15.11 8.87 -9.07
C ARG A 64 -15.78 9.60 -7.94
N ALA A 65 -16.10 10.85 -8.21
CA ALA A 65 -16.97 11.66 -7.36
C ALA A 65 -18.14 12.17 -8.21
N LYS A 66 -19.35 12.09 -7.67
CA LYS A 66 -20.55 12.66 -8.28
C LYS A 66 -21.11 13.70 -7.31
N PHE A 67 -21.23 14.92 -7.80
CA PHE A 67 -21.91 16.00 -7.09
C PHE A 67 -23.39 15.92 -7.45
N GLY A 68 -24.26 15.78 -6.45
CA GLY A 68 -25.70 15.69 -6.64
C GLY A 68 -26.42 16.86 -5.96
N SER A 69 -27.62 17.20 -6.46
CA SER A 69 -28.63 17.85 -5.63
C SER A 69 -29.47 16.75 -4.97
N VAL A 70 -29.47 16.74 -3.63
CA VAL A 70 -30.06 15.79 -2.68
C VAL A 70 -31.03 14.73 -3.24
N PRO A 71 -30.67 13.42 -3.19
CA PRO A 71 -31.65 12.34 -3.35
C PRO A 71 -32.24 11.87 -2.00
N HIS A 72 -31.54 12.01 -0.87
CA HIS A 72 -31.94 11.46 0.44
C HIS A 72 -31.57 12.40 1.60
N GLU A 73 -32.43 12.52 2.61
CA GLU A 73 -32.33 13.48 3.73
C GLU A 73 -31.15 13.24 4.72
N TYR A 74 -30.40 12.15 4.56
CA TYR A 74 -29.35 11.74 5.51
C TYR A 74 -27.91 11.88 4.99
N SER A 75 -27.70 12.31 3.74
CA SER A 75 -26.37 12.37 3.11
C SER A 75 -25.86 13.79 2.85
N THR A 76 -26.56 14.81 3.38
CA THR A 76 -26.26 16.22 3.09
C THR A 76 -25.65 16.91 4.30
N ILE A 77 -24.52 17.59 4.09
CA ILE A 77 -23.86 18.41 5.10
C ILE A 77 -24.24 19.86 4.83
N ALA A 78 -24.94 20.48 5.77
CA ALA A 78 -25.24 21.91 5.72
C ALA A 78 -24.01 22.73 6.15
N GLY A 79 -23.60 23.68 5.31
CA GLY A 79 -22.62 24.70 5.66
C GLY A 79 -23.20 25.81 6.56
N PRO A 80 -22.35 26.72 7.08
CA PRO A 80 -20.91 26.78 6.95
C PRO A 80 -20.21 25.79 7.91
N ARG A 81 -19.30 24.97 7.39
CA ARG A 81 -18.59 23.94 8.17
C ARG A 81 -17.30 23.50 7.46
N TYR A 82 -16.29 23.14 8.27
CA TYR A 82 -15.10 22.44 7.80
C TYR A 82 -15.36 20.93 7.72
N ILE A 83 -15.15 20.35 6.54
CA ILE A 83 -15.40 18.94 6.27
C ILE A 83 -14.08 18.18 6.31
N ILE A 84 -14.01 17.17 7.18
CA ILE A 84 -12.87 16.26 7.31
C ILE A 84 -13.25 14.86 6.83
N ALA A 85 -12.25 14.00 6.61
CA ALA A 85 -12.47 12.63 6.19
C ALA A 85 -13.41 11.85 7.11
N GLN A 86 -13.37 12.10 8.42
CA GLN A 86 -14.27 11.48 9.39
C GLN A 86 -15.77 11.73 9.12
N ASP A 87 -16.13 12.80 8.41
CA ASP A 87 -17.53 13.10 8.07
C ASP A 87 -18.06 12.22 6.93
N ILE A 88 -17.22 11.41 6.28
CA ILE A 88 -17.64 10.48 5.23
C ILE A 88 -18.38 9.29 5.86
N ILE A 89 -19.60 9.03 5.38
CA ILE A 89 -20.36 7.83 5.70
C ILE A 89 -19.80 6.66 4.88
N LEU A 90 -19.29 5.63 5.56
CA LEU A 90 -18.67 4.47 4.93
C LEU A 90 -19.43 3.17 5.20
N PRO A 91 -19.33 2.18 4.31
CA PRO A 91 -19.76 0.82 4.60
C PRO A 91 -18.85 0.17 5.65
N PRO A 92 -19.32 -0.88 6.36
CA PRO A 92 -18.58 -1.52 7.45
C PRO A 92 -17.27 -2.21 7.01
N SER A 93 -17.04 -2.37 5.71
CA SER A 93 -15.84 -3.00 5.13
C SER A 93 -14.72 -2.02 4.79
N VAL A 94 -14.92 -0.72 5.01
CA VAL A 94 -13.95 0.34 4.68
C VAL A 94 -13.69 1.18 5.92
N GLU A 95 -12.41 1.43 6.19
CA GLU A 95 -11.97 2.29 7.28
C GLU A 95 -11.19 3.50 6.78
N ILE A 96 -11.28 4.61 7.51
CA ILE A 96 -10.51 5.82 7.23
C ILE A 96 -9.23 5.77 8.02
N VAL A 97 -8.13 5.79 7.28
CA VAL A 97 -6.79 5.69 7.84
C VAL A 97 -6.32 7.02 8.48
N ASP A 98 -6.69 8.16 7.88
CA ASP A 98 -6.40 9.51 8.35
C ASP A 98 -7.71 10.31 8.48
N THR A 99 -8.32 10.26 9.66
CA THR A 99 -9.64 10.84 9.94
C THR A 99 -9.64 12.38 9.92
N ALA A 100 -8.49 12.99 10.19
CA ALA A 100 -8.33 14.44 10.27
C ALA A 100 -8.01 15.09 8.91
N GLN A 101 -8.00 14.31 7.82
CA GLN A 101 -7.69 14.84 6.49
C GLN A 101 -8.76 15.85 6.03
N PRO A 102 -8.39 17.12 5.73
CA PRO A 102 -9.32 18.06 5.13
C PRO A 102 -9.82 17.59 3.78
N ILE A 103 -11.10 17.83 3.52
CA ILE A 103 -11.71 17.61 2.21
C ILE A 103 -12.16 18.93 1.61
N ALA A 104 -13.00 19.68 2.33
CA ALA A 104 -13.58 20.92 1.84
C ALA A 104 -13.88 21.89 2.99
N ASN A 105 -14.01 23.17 2.66
CA ASN A 105 -14.44 24.21 3.58
C ASN A 105 -15.68 24.91 2.99
N LEU A 106 -16.84 24.72 3.61
CA LEU A 106 -18.07 25.36 3.20
C LEU A 106 -18.18 26.72 3.89
N THR A 107 -18.11 27.80 3.10
CA THR A 107 -18.21 29.18 3.59
C THR A 107 -19.65 29.71 3.65
N GLU A 108 -20.53 29.12 2.84
CA GLU A 108 -21.91 29.53 2.67
C GLU A 108 -22.87 28.45 3.22
N PRO A 109 -24.11 28.80 3.56
CA PRO A 109 -25.15 27.85 3.99
C PRO A 109 -25.69 27.07 2.79
N ILE A 110 -24.83 26.21 2.23
CA ILE A 110 -25.14 25.35 1.09
C ILE A 110 -25.22 23.91 1.59
N ASP A 111 -26.22 23.21 1.08
CA ASP A 111 -26.38 21.76 1.21
C ASP A 111 -25.39 21.05 0.30
N PHE A 112 -24.37 20.43 0.91
CA PHE A 112 -23.30 19.75 0.19
C PHE A 112 -23.48 18.24 0.23
N CYS A 113 -23.50 17.61 -0.95
CA CYS A 113 -23.62 16.16 -1.11
C CYS A 113 -22.66 15.68 -2.20
N ILE A 114 -21.81 14.70 -1.85
CA ILE A 114 -20.92 14.02 -2.80
C ILE A 114 -21.06 12.52 -2.62
N ASP A 115 -21.35 11.83 -3.73
CA ASP A 115 -21.27 10.38 -3.81
C ASP A 115 -19.89 9.97 -4.30
N LEU A 116 -19.20 9.15 -3.51
CA LEU A 116 -17.86 8.65 -3.82
C LEU A 116 -17.92 7.20 -4.25
N GLN A 117 -17.32 6.88 -5.40
CA GLN A 117 -17.15 5.50 -5.83
C GLN A 117 -15.78 4.96 -5.37
N ILE A 118 -15.82 3.92 -4.55
CA ILE A 118 -14.63 3.24 -4.05
C ILE A 118 -14.41 1.94 -4.85
N LYS A 119 -13.16 1.69 -5.25
CA LYS A 119 -12.77 0.47 -5.95
C LYS A 119 -11.48 -0.07 -5.33
N ARG A 120 -11.35 -1.40 -5.30
CA ARG A 120 -10.06 -2.07 -5.10
C ARG A 120 -9.42 -2.30 -6.46
N ASP A 121 -8.20 -1.84 -6.62
CA ASP A 121 -7.48 -1.96 -7.88
C ASP A 121 -5.98 -2.16 -7.64
N ARG A 122 -5.26 -2.49 -8.70
CA ARG A 122 -3.79 -2.63 -8.69
C ARG A 122 -3.15 -1.53 -9.52
N GLY A 123 -1.98 -1.07 -9.11
CA GLY A 123 -1.17 -0.16 -9.91
C GLY A 123 -1.73 1.26 -10.03
N TYR A 124 -1.25 1.94 -11.07
CA TYR A 124 -1.68 3.28 -11.46
C TYR A 124 -2.53 3.18 -12.72
N GLN A 125 -3.79 3.59 -12.63
CA GLN A 125 -4.67 3.63 -13.79
C GLN A 125 -5.10 5.08 -14.02
N THR A 126 -4.63 5.67 -15.11
CA THR A 126 -5.18 6.93 -15.59
C THR A 126 -6.54 6.63 -16.22
N GLU A 127 -7.62 7.05 -15.57
CA GLU A 127 -8.91 7.12 -16.24
C GLU A 127 -8.84 8.26 -17.26
N LEU A 128 -8.61 7.94 -18.54
CA LEU A 128 -8.84 8.87 -19.64
C LEU A 128 -10.23 9.48 -19.46
N ARG A 129 -10.34 10.82 -19.58
CA ARG A 129 -11.61 11.58 -19.47
C ARG A 129 -12.69 10.97 -20.36
N LYS A 130 -13.40 9.98 -19.84
CA LYS A 130 -14.64 9.49 -20.40
C LYS A 130 -15.70 10.42 -19.86
N ASN A 131 -16.44 11.07 -20.75
CA ASN A 131 -17.65 11.77 -20.36
C ASN A 131 -18.66 10.70 -19.91
N TYR A 132 -18.72 10.48 -18.60
CA TYR A 132 -19.72 9.61 -18.02
C TYR A 132 -21.07 10.30 -18.13
N GLN A 133 -22.05 9.63 -18.73
CA GLN A 133 -23.41 10.16 -18.93
C GLN A 133 -24.11 10.53 -17.61
N ASP A 134 -23.60 10.03 -16.48
CA ASP A 134 -24.15 10.21 -15.13
C ASP A 134 -23.66 11.49 -14.41
N GLY A 135 -22.89 12.36 -15.08
CA GLY A 135 -22.36 13.59 -14.47
C GLY A 135 -21.27 13.36 -13.41
N SER A 136 -20.73 12.14 -13.30
CA SER A 136 -19.63 11.81 -12.40
C SER A 136 -18.29 12.31 -12.94
N TYR A 137 -17.45 12.86 -12.06
CA TYR A 137 -16.10 13.30 -12.37
C TYR A 137 -15.09 12.19 -12.06
N PRO A 138 -14.22 11.81 -13.01
CA PRO A 138 -13.13 10.88 -12.74
C PRO A 138 -12.08 11.54 -11.85
N ILE A 139 -11.55 10.77 -10.91
CA ILE A 139 -10.40 11.15 -10.06
C ILE A 139 -9.20 10.33 -10.51
N ASP A 140 -8.01 10.93 -10.51
CA ASP A 140 -6.77 10.20 -10.81
C ASP A 140 -6.51 9.15 -9.73
N VAL A 141 -6.49 7.89 -10.16
CA VAL A 141 -6.46 6.74 -9.26
C VAL A 141 -5.03 6.30 -8.99
N VAL A 142 -4.64 6.33 -7.71
CA VAL A 142 -3.40 5.69 -7.25
C VAL A 142 -3.73 4.60 -6.23
N SER A 143 -3.76 3.35 -6.69
CA SER A 143 -4.13 2.16 -5.89
C SER A 143 -2.91 1.37 -5.42
N MET A 144 -1.74 2.01 -5.36
CA MET A 144 -0.49 1.36 -4.95
C MET A 144 -0.23 1.67 -3.46
N PRO A 145 -0.46 0.72 -2.55
CA PRO A 145 -0.18 0.92 -1.13
C PRO A 145 1.32 0.97 -0.86
N VAL A 146 2.12 0.22 -1.61
CA VAL A 146 3.59 0.30 -1.56
C VAL A 146 4.07 1.46 -2.42
N ARG A 147 4.81 2.38 -1.82
CA ARG A 147 5.38 3.56 -2.48
C ARG A 147 6.71 3.27 -3.13
N ASN A 148 7.58 2.57 -2.41
CA ASN A 148 8.90 2.24 -2.91
C ASN A 148 9.39 0.95 -2.26
N VAL A 149 10.23 0.24 -3.00
CA VAL A 149 10.97 -0.92 -2.52
C VAL A 149 12.39 -0.85 -3.05
N ASN A 150 13.35 -0.80 -2.13
CA ASN A 150 14.77 -0.99 -2.43
C ASN A 150 15.19 -2.37 -1.95
N TYR A 151 16.16 -2.96 -2.63
CA TYR A 151 16.80 -4.17 -2.16
C TYR A 151 18.31 -4.07 -2.39
N GLY A 152 19.06 -4.75 -1.55
CA GLY A 152 20.50 -4.91 -1.68
C GLY A 152 20.89 -6.28 -1.18
N PHE A 153 22.07 -6.78 -1.57
CA PHE A 153 22.53 -8.07 -1.06
C PHE A 153 24.02 -8.03 -0.72
N PHE A 154 24.38 -8.90 0.22
CA PHE A 154 25.76 -9.10 0.63
C PHE A 154 26.09 -10.59 0.52
N SER A 155 27.19 -10.92 -0.17
CA SER A 155 27.70 -12.30 -0.19
C SER A 155 28.68 -12.50 0.96
N CYS A 156 28.39 -13.46 1.82
CA CYS A 156 29.22 -13.85 2.96
C CYS A 156 29.61 -15.32 2.85
N GLY A 157 30.87 -15.65 3.11
CA GLY A 157 31.33 -17.03 3.17
C GLY A 157 32.84 -17.15 3.07
N ASN A 158 33.40 -18.15 3.74
CA ASN A 158 34.83 -18.49 3.68
C ASN A 158 34.97 -19.84 2.95
N GLY A 159 35.79 -19.90 1.89
CA GLY A 159 35.95 -21.13 1.09
C GLY A 159 34.77 -21.44 0.15
N ASN A 160 34.30 -22.69 0.18
CA ASN A 160 33.31 -23.23 -0.78
C ASN A 160 31.83 -22.95 -0.40
N GLU A 161 31.55 -22.54 0.83
CA GLU A 161 30.19 -22.29 1.32
C GLU A 161 29.83 -20.80 1.28
N LYS A 162 29.65 -20.28 0.06
CA LYS A 162 29.22 -18.90 -0.16
C LYS A 162 27.71 -18.77 -0.06
N HIS A 163 27.27 -17.94 0.87
CA HIS A 163 25.88 -17.58 1.07
C HIS A 163 25.67 -16.10 0.75
N GLU A 164 24.42 -15.73 0.54
CA GLU A 164 23.98 -14.36 0.33
C GLU A 164 22.93 -13.98 1.37
N ILE A 165 22.94 -12.70 1.73
CA ILE A 165 21.99 -12.07 2.62
C ILE A 165 21.31 -11.00 1.79
N LEU A 166 19.99 -11.06 1.68
CA LEU A 166 19.17 -10.06 1.00
C LEU A 166 18.58 -9.10 2.03
N PHE A 167 18.73 -7.82 1.78
CA PHE A 167 18.15 -6.71 2.53
C PHE A 167 17.02 -6.11 1.68
N LEU A 168 15.86 -5.89 2.28
CA LEU A 168 14.74 -5.20 1.65
C LEU A 168 14.33 -4.00 2.49
N GLU A 169 14.21 -2.85 1.85
CA GLU A 169 13.64 -1.65 2.43
C GLU A 169 12.32 -1.34 1.72
N ILE A 170 11.24 -1.23 2.48
CA ILE A 170 9.89 -1.07 1.96
C ILE A 170 9.28 0.19 2.56
N TRP A 171 8.77 1.08 1.71
CA TRP A 171 7.98 2.24 2.09
C TRP A 171 6.53 2.01 1.70
N THR A 172 5.61 2.04 2.67
CA THR A 172 4.17 1.90 2.42
C THR A 172 3.42 3.15 2.85
N ARG A 173 2.31 3.44 2.16
CA ARG A 173 1.27 4.30 2.74
C ARG A 173 0.62 3.50 3.86
N LYS A 174 0.29 4.16 4.97
CA LYS A 174 -0.28 3.55 6.19
C LYS A 174 -1.18 2.36 5.85
N PHE A 175 -0.61 1.18 6.01
CA PHE A 175 -1.25 -0.12 6.00
C PHE A 175 -1.04 -0.59 7.43
N ASN A 176 -2.11 -0.82 8.19
CA ASN A 176 -1.95 -1.40 9.51
C ASN A 176 -1.48 -2.85 9.29
N PRO A 177 -0.26 -3.23 9.72
CA PRO A 177 0.26 -4.58 9.51
C PRO A 177 -0.50 -5.64 10.31
#